data_AF-A0A962GNY4-F1
#
_entry.id   AF-A0A962GNY4-F1
#
_cell.length_a   1.000
_cell.length_b   1.000
_cell.length_c   1.000
_cell.angle_alpha   90.00
_cell.angle_beta   90.00
_cell.angle_gamma   90.00
#
_symmetry.space_group_name_H-M   'P 1'
#
loop_
_entity.id
_entity.type
_entity.pdbx_description
1 polymer ?
#
loop_
_entity_poly.entity_id
_entity_poly.type
_entity_poly.pdbx_seq_one_letter_code
_entity_poly.pdbx_strand_id
1 'polypeptide(L)'
;SRRTFLRSSLQGGGWLLSLQLLPGGGLLAAEVDANDIWQSNLFVAISPDGQVRITCHRSEMGQQIRTAVAQIVCEELEADWSRVVVEQALGDPAYGDQNTDGSRSVRRNLTRLRQAGASARLLLRQAAAQQWEVPLEEVEAVGHRLAHTASDRSADYGELVAAAARLPLPEAEQLTLKPRSEWRLIGHAVASIDLDPVLAGTAIYGHDVRVPDMQVAVIARPPVLYGRIKSLDDSAALKVPGVSKVIRLPDLEAPAAFKPLGGVAVIASSTWAALRGRQALQIEWTHGDNASYASKAYREQLLASVREAGEVTREAGDAAAALESAEQRISAEYTAPHLAQAPMETPAATARVSKDGAEIWACTQTPQSTRNVVAQTLGLQPEQVKVHVTLLGGGFGRKSKPDFSAEAAWLGREVGKPVKVIWSREDDLRNGYLHSVSAQRLEAGLDADGQVTAWLHRTAFPPIPSTFDPSADKPSDGELRLGFNDTPFDIPNLRLERGSAKAHVRIGWLRSVAN
;
A
#
# COMPACT_ATOMS: atom_id res chain seq x y z
N SER A 1 -35.87 -10.66 -39.26
CA SER A 1 -34.48 -10.24 -39.53
C SER A 1 -34.06 -9.21 -38.49
N ARG A 2 -32.89 -9.41 -37.85
CA ARG A 2 -32.37 -8.71 -36.65
C ARG A 2 -32.11 -7.20 -36.79
N ARG A 3 -32.64 -6.52 -37.81
CA ARG A 3 -32.39 -5.08 -38.05
C ARG A 3 -33.62 -4.16 -37.96
N THR A 4 -34.82 -4.68 -37.69
CA THR A 4 -36.04 -3.85 -37.69
C THR A 4 -36.83 -3.88 -36.38
N PHE A 5 -36.26 -4.45 -35.30
CA PHE A 5 -36.94 -4.55 -33.99
C PHE A 5 -36.39 -3.59 -32.90
N LEU A 6 -35.42 -2.72 -33.24
CA LEU A 6 -34.79 -1.78 -32.29
C LEU A 6 -35.12 -0.30 -32.59
N ARG A 7 -36.31 -0.02 -33.17
CA ARG A 7 -36.71 1.36 -33.50
C ARG A 7 -38.01 1.84 -32.83
N SER A 8 -38.54 1.11 -31.85
CA SER A 8 -39.78 1.51 -31.19
C SER A 8 -39.82 1.10 -29.71
N SER A 9 -39.11 1.84 -28.86
CA SER A 9 -39.40 1.93 -27.42
C SER A 9 -38.53 3.00 -26.78
N LEU A 10 -38.77 4.26 -27.15
CA LEU A 10 -38.44 5.43 -26.33
C LEU A 10 -39.72 5.81 -25.58
N GLN A 11 -39.83 5.42 -24.31
CA GLN A 11 -40.62 6.08 -23.27
C GLN A 11 -40.42 5.35 -21.92
N GLY A 12 -39.79 6.03 -20.96
CA GLY A 12 -39.89 5.71 -19.52
C GLY A 12 -38.59 5.32 -18.82
N GLY A 13 -38.05 6.26 -18.01
CA GLY A 13 -37.44 6.02 -16.69
C GLY A 13 -36.17 5.18 -16.62
N GLY A 14 -35.04 5.85 -16.34
CA GLY A 14 -33.70 5.26 -16.34
C GLY A 14 -33.37 4.25 -15.24
N TRP A 15 -32.31 3.49 -15.47
CA TRP A 15 -31.44 2.86 -14.48
C TRP A 15 -30.02 2.70 -15.05
N LEU A 16 -29.04 2.89 -14.17
CA LEU A 16 -27.59 2.82 -14.35
C LEU A 16 -27.06 1.44 -14.76
N LEU A 17 -26.05 1.45 -15.63
CA LEU A 17 -24.97 0.45 -15.66
C LEU A 17 -23.75 1.04 -16.39
N SER A 18 -22.82 1.64 -15.63
CA SER A 18 -21.51 2.00 -16.18
C SER A 18 -20.54 0.83 -16.04
N LEU A 19 -20.41 0.07 -17.11
CA LEU A 19 -19.29 -0.84 -17.37
C LEU A 19 -18.40 -0.16 -18.39
N GLN A 20 -17.24 0.35 -17.97
CA GLN A 20 -16.17 0.69 -18.89
C GLN A 20 -15.03 -0.31 -18.69
N LEU A 21 -15.02 -1.32 -19.57
CA LEU A 21 -13.83 -2.12 -19.86
C LEU A 21 -13.04 -1.37 -20.92
N LEU A 22 -11.75 -1.12 -20.71
CA LEU A 22 -10.79 -1.03 -21.81
C LEU A 22 -9.45 -1.64 -21.40
N PRO A 23 -8.92 -2.52 -22.27
CA PRO A 23 -7.67 -2.16 -22.93
C PRO A 23 -7.80 -2.27 -24.45
N GLY A 24 -7.31 -1.24 -25.16
CA GLY A 24 -7.27 -1.17 -26.63
C GLY A 24 -8.17 -0.06 -27.18
N GLY A 25 -7.55 0.93 -27.82
CA GLY A 25 -8.18 2.20 -28.23
C GLY A 25 -9.46 2.08 -29.06
N GLY A 26 -10.39 2.98 -28.75
CA GLY A 26 -11.62 3.27 -29.50
C GLY A 26 -12.50 4.24 -28.69
N LEU A 27 -12.76 5.43 -29.24
CA LEU A 27 -13.62 6.45 -28.62
C LEU A 27 -15.04 5.93 -28.40
N LEU A 28 -15.59 6.17 -27.22
CA LEU A 28 -17.03 6.24 -27.01
C LEU A 28 -17.38 7.66 -26.56
N ALA A 29 -18.13 8.36 -27.42
CA ALA A 29 -18.87 9.53 -27.00
C ALA A 29 -19.91 9.07 -25.98
N ALA A 30 -19.70 9.42 -24.71
CA ALA A 30 -20.76 9.36 -23.72
C ALA A 30 -21.69 10.56 -23.96
N GLU A 31 -23.01 10.32 -24.00
CA GLU A 31 -23.97 11.40 -23.82
C GLU A 31 -23.78 11.94 -22.40
N VAL A 32 -23.35 13.20 -22.32
CA VAL A 32 -23.14 13.93 -21.07
C VAL A 32 -24.50 14.46 -20.62
N ASP A 33 -25.05 13.92 -19.53
CA ASP A 33 -26.18 14.55 -18.85
C ASP A 33 -25.70 15.88 -18.25
N ALA A 34 -26.53 16.93 -18.29
CA ALA A 34 -26.15 18.27 -17.79
C ALA A 34 -25.89 18.30 -16.27
N ASN A 35 -26.21 17.19 -15.58
CA ASN A 35 -25.95 16.96 -14.16
C ASN A 35 -24.72 16.07 -13.89
N ASP A 36 -24.00 15.61 -14.90
CA ASP A 36 -22.87 14.68 -14.72
C ASP A 36 -21.54 15.40 -14.44
N ILE A 37 -20.73 14.77 -13.59
CA ILE A 37 -19.37 15.20 -13.27
C ILE A 37 -18.47 14.93 -14.48
N TRP A 38 -17.80 15.95 -15.02
CA TRP A 38 -16.85 15.74 -16.11
C TRP A 38 -15.55 15.16 -15.59
N GLN A 39 -15.18 13.97 -16.07
CA GLN A 39 -13.87 13.37 -15.83
C GLN A 39 -12.92 13.74 -16.97
N SER A 40 -12.04 14.72 -16.74
CA SER A 40 -11.05 15.14 -17.75
C SER A 40 -9.94 14.11 -17.92
N ASN A 41 -9.68 13.30 -16.89
CA ASN A 41 -8.82 12.12 -16.92
C ASN A 41 -9.09 11.29 -15.65
N LEU A 42 -8.33 10.21 -15.44
CA LEU A 42 -8.49 9.35 -14.26
C LEU A 42 -8.24 10.04 -12.90
N PHE A 43 -7.60 11.21 -12.87
CA PHE A 43 -7.22 11.91 -11.65
C PHE A 43 -8.03 13.17 -11.38
N VAL A 44 -8.64 13.77 -12.39
CA VAL A 44 -9.33 15.05 -12.29
C VAL A 44 -10.74 14.93 -12.81
N ALA A 45 -11.68 15.35 -11.98
CA ALA A 45 -13.06 15.53 -12.37
C ALA A 45 -13.57 16.91 -11.91
N ILE A 46 -14.45 17.54 -12.67
CA ILE A 46 -15.03 18.86 -12.32
C ILE A 46 -16.55 18.76 -12.44
N SER A 47 -17.24 19.15 -11.38
CA SER A 47 -18.70 19.26 -11.35
C SER A 47 -19.20 20.47 -12.15
N PRO A 48 -20.49 20.48 -12.56
CA PRO A 48 -21.14 21.68 -13.12
C PRO A 48 -21.13 22.91 -12.19
N ASP A 49 -21.05 22.73 -10.86
CA ASP A 49 -20.86 23.82 -9.89
C ASP A 49 -19.39 24.31 -9.77
N GLY A 50 -18.52 23.77 -10.62
CA GLY A 50 -17.09 24.02 -10.68
C GLY A 50 -16.26 23.32 -9.60
N GLN A 51 -16.84 22.56 -8.67
CA GLN A 51 -16.02 21.82 -7.69
C GLN A 51 -15.06 20.84 -8.38
N VAL A 52 -13.78 20.91 -8.02
CA VAL A 52 -12.73 20.03 -8.56
C VAL A 52 -12.54 18.83 -7.64
N ARG A 53 -12.71 17.62 -8.18
CA ARG A 53 -12.40 16.36 -7.50
C ARG A 53 -11.08 15.81 -7.99
N ILE A 54 -10.18 15.52 -7.05
CA ILE A 54 -8.88 14.93 -7.32
C ILE A 54 -8.84 13.51 -6.76
N THR A 55 -8.57 12.52 -7.60
CA THR A 55 -8.46 11.13 -7.16
C THR A 55 -7.02 10.83 -6.69
N CYS A 56 -6.85 10.51 -5.41
CA CYS A 56 -5.58 10.06 -4.86
C CYS A 56 -5.43 8.54 -5.00
N HIS A 57 -4.43 8.11 -5.77
CA HIS A 57 -4.14 6.69 -6.02
C HIS A 57 -3.22 6.02 -4.99
N ARG A 58 -2.67 6.78 -4.03
CA ARG A 58 -1.74 6.32 -3.00
C ARG A 58 -2.44 6.31 -1.64
N SER A 59 -1.96 5.49 -0.72
CA SER A 59 -2.60 5.32 0.60
C SER A 59 -2.08 6.33 1.62
N GLU A 60 -2.97 7.02 2.31
CA GLU A 60 -2.61 7.92 3.43
C GLU A 60 -2.39 7.15 4.73
N MET A 61 -1.22 7.34 5.34
CA MET A 61 -0.80 6.66 6.57
C MET A 61 -0.01 7.57 7.54
N GLY A 62 -0.15 8.89 7.41
CA GLY A 62 0.51 9.90 8.24
C GLY A 62 1.57 10.75 7.50
N GLN A 63 1.68 10.60 6.18
CA GLN A 63 2.66 11.29 5.33
C GLN A 63 2.06 12.41 4.47
N GLN A 64 0.75 12.67 4.58
CA GLN A 64 0.02 13.72 3.87
C GLN A 64 0.07 13.57 2.34
N ILE A 65 0.07 12.34 1.84
CA ILE A 65 0.15 12.06 0.41
C ILE A 65 -1.12 12.51 -0.32
N ARG A 66 -2.31 12.41 0.31
CA ARG A 66 -3.55 12.87 -0.32
C ARG A 66 -3.50 14.38 -0.56
N THR A 67 -3.03 15.15 0.42
CA THR A 67 -2.77 16.59 0.32
C THR A 67 -1.74 16.88 -0.78
N ALA A 68 -0.58 16.19 -0.78
CA ALA A 68 0.48 16.45 -1.76
C ALA A 68 0.04 16.14 -3.20
N VAL A 69 -0.71 15.05 -3.43
CA VAL A 69 -1.28 14.74 -4.75
C VAL A 69 -2.22 15.86 -5.21
N ALA A 70 -3.08 16.34 -4.30
CA ALA A 70 -3.99 17.44 -4.59
C ALA A 70 -3.25 18.74 -4.90
N GLN A 71 -2.22 19.10 -4.14
CA GLN A 71 -1.41 20.29 -4.40
C GLN A 71 -0.79 20.26 -5.80
N ILE A 72 -0.22 19.11 -6.21
CA ILE A 72 0.43 18.97 -7.51
C ILE A 72 -0.56 19.17 -8.67
N VAL A 73 -1.73 18.56 -8.57
CA VAL A 73 -2.76 18.64 -9.61
C VAL A 73 -3.41 20.03 -9.62
N CYS A 74 -3.75 20.56 -8.45
CA CYS A 74 -4.36 21.89 -8.27
C CYS A 74 -3.46 23.01 -8.80
N GLU A 75 -2.14 22.93 -8.56
CA GLU A 75 -1.15 23.88 -9.07
C GLU A 75 -1.21 24.02 -10.58
N GLU A 76 -1.16 22.90 -11.30
CA GLU A 76 -1.14 22.89 -12.75
C GLU A 76 -2.51 23.21 -13.36
N LEU A 77 -3.58 22.88 -12.63
CA LEU A 77 -4.94 23.20 -13.05
C LEU A 77 -5.24 24.70 -12.98
N GLU A 78 -4.52 25.47 -12.15
CA GLU A 78 -4.88 26.85 -11.76
C GLU A 78 -6.17 26.92 -10.92
N ALA A 79 -6.49 25.83 -10.21
CA ALA A 79 -7.69 25.76 -9.38
C ALA A 79 -7.51 26.48 -8.03
N ASP A 80 -8.58 27.11 -7.54
CA ASP A 80 -8.69 27.51 -6.14
C ASP A 80 -8.74 26.27 -5.23
N TRP A 81 -7.79 26.20 -4.29
CA TRP A 81 -7.68 25.14 -3.28
C TRP A 81 -8.95 24.97 -2.44
N SER A 82 -9.69 26.05 -2.17
CA SER A 82 -10.92 25.99 -1.35
C SER A 82 -12.06 25.22 -2.03
N ARG A 83 -11.97 25.02 -3.35
CA ARG A 83 -12.95 24.31 -4.18
C ARG A 83 -12.48 22.92 -4.59
N VAL A 84 -11.39 22.43 -3.99
CA VAL A 84 -10.84 21.09 -4.25
C VAL A 84 -11.31 20.11 -3.19
N VAL A 85 -11.81 18.96 -3.64
CA VAL A 85 -12.08 17.79 -2.79
C VAL A 85 -11.26 16.60 -3.28
N VAL A 86 -10.84 15.73 -2.36
CA VAL A 86 -9.96 14.60 -2.69
C VAL A 86 -10.63 13.28 -2.38
N GLU A 87 -10.72 12.44 -3.39
CA GLU A 87 -11.30 11.10 -3.30
C GLU A 87 -10.19 10.05 -3.29
N GLN A 88 -10.42 8.95 -2.59
CA GLN A 88 -9.48 7.83 -2.55
C GLN A 88 -9.78 6.88 -3.71
N ALA A 89 -8.76 6.57 -4.52
CA ALA A 89 -8.90 5.62 -5.61
C ALA A 89 -9.20 4.21 -5.10
N LEU A 90 -9.93 3.44 -5.92
CA LEU A 90 -10.02 1.99 -5.76
C LEU A 90 -8.67 1.32 -6.11
N GLY A 91 -8.48 0.09 -5.64
CA GLY A 91 -7.35 -0.75 -6.06
C GLY A 91 -7.50 -1.26 -7.50
N ASP A 92 -7.04 -0.49 -8.48
CA ASP A 92 -7.22 -0.72 -9.92
C ASP A 92 -5.94 -0.41 -10.74
N PRO A 93 -5.46 -1.29 -11.64
CA PRO A 93 -4.32 -1.02 -12.53
C PRO A 93 -4.49 0.21 -13.43
N ALA A 94 -5.70 0.68 -13.70
CA ALA A 94 -5.94 1.89 -14.48
C ALA A 94 -5.21 3.10 -13.87
N TYR A 95 -5.10 3.17 -12.54
CA TYR A 95 -4.37 4.25 -11.86
C TYR A 95 -2.84 4.10 -11.93
N GLY A 96 -2.31 3.05 -12.57
CA GLY A 96 -0.89 2.70 -12.56
C GLY A 96 -0.48 2.02 -11.26
N ASP A 97 0.81 2.07 -10.91
CA ASP A 97 1.31 1.53 -9.64
C ASP A 97 0.66 2.27 -8.45
N GLN A 98 0.05 1.52 -7.53
CA GLN A 98 -0.54 2.06 -6.29
C GLN A 98 0.25 1.71 -5.03
N ASN A 99 1.41 1.05 -5.15
CA ASN A 99 2.22 0.66 -4.00
C ASN A 99 2.84 1.89 -3.30
N THR A 100 2.49 2.17 -2.06
CA THR A 100 3.02 3.36 -1.35
C THR A 100 4.46 3.18 -0.82
N ASP A 101 5.03 1.97 -0.92
CA ASP A 101 6.35 1.66 -0.37
C ASP A 101 7.51 2.42 -1.06
N GLY A 102 8.60 2.64 -0.30
CA GLY A 102 9.86 3.19 -0.80
C GLY A 102 9.86 4.68 -1.16
N SER A 103 8.91 5.46 -0.59
CA SER A 103 8.79 6.91 -0.79
C SER A 103 8.69 7.31 -2.27
N ARG A 104 7.89 6.54 -3.02
CA ARG A 104 7.75 6.68 -4.48
C ARG A 104 6.56 7.54 -4.90
N SER A 105 5.60 7.78 -4.00
CA SER A 105 4.33 8.42 -4.32
C SER A 105 4.48 9.75 -5.06
N VAL A 106 5.32 10.68 -4.57
CA VAL A 106 5.62 11.92 -5.31
C VAL A 106 6.75 11.70 -6.31
N ARG A 107 7.89 11.14 -5.89
CA ARG A 107 9.12 11.05 -6.69
C ARG A 107 8.93 10.35 -8.05
N ARG A 108 8.02 9.38 -8.15
CA ARG A 108 7.72 8.66 -9.40
C ARG A 108 6.49 9.19 -10.15
N ASN A 109 5.67 10.05 -9.54
CA ASN A 109 4.41 10.49 -10.14
C ASN A 109 4.28 12.01 -10.30
N LEU A 110 5.26 12.79 -9.85
CA LEU A 110 5.21 14.26 -9.92
C LEU A 110 4.85 14.74 -11.33
N THR A 111 5.61 14.31 -12.35
CA THR A 111 5.35 14.73 -13.74
C THR A 111 3.97 14.30 -14.23
N ARG A 112 3.56 13.04 -14.00
CA ARG A 112 2.26 12.51 -14.43
C ARG A 112 1.09 13.26 -13.78
N LEU A 113 1.19 13.54 -12.47
CA LEU A 113 0.16 14.28 -11.74
C LEU A 113 0.09 15.74 -12.22
N ARG A 114 1.24 16.34 -12.52
CA ARG A 114 1.29 17.68 -13.12
C ARG A 114 0.62 17.71 -14.49
N GLN A 115 0.90 16.72 -15.34
CA GLN A 115 0.25 16.56 -16.64
C GLN A 115 -1.27 16.37 -16.50
N ALA A 116 -1.75 15.67 -15.48
CA ALA A 116 -3.17 15.52 -15.23
C ALA A 116 -3.88 16.87 -14.96
N GLY A 117 -3.27 17.74 -14.15
CA GLY A 117 -3.78 19.10 -13.91
C GLY A 117 -3.68 19.99 -15.16
N ALA A 118 -2.55 19.97 -15.85
CA ALA A 118 -2.32 20.77 -17.06
C ALA A 118 -3.24 20.36 -18.22
N SER A 119 -3.56 19.07 -18.35
CA SER A 119 -4.49 18.53 -19.33
C SER A 119 -5.91 19.08 -19.11
N ALA A 120 -6.40 19.04 -17.87
CA ALA A 120 -7.69 19.61 -17.51
C ALA A 120 -7.73 21.13 -17.77
N ARG A 121 -6.66 21.86 -17.41
CA ARG A 121 -6.53 23.29 -17.72
C ARG A 121 -6.60 23.58 -19.23
N LEU A 122 -5.90 22.79 -20.05
CA LEU A 122 -5.88 22.98 -21.50
C LEU A 122 -7.27 22.76 -22.11
N LEU A 123 -7.97 21.70 -21.69
CA LEU A 123 -9.34 21.42 -22.14
C LEU A 123 -10.30 22.57 -21.80
N LEU A 124 -10.20 23.12 -20.59
CA LEU A 124 -10.98 24.28 -20.18
C LEU A 124 -10.65 25.54 -20.99
N ARG A 125 -9.36 25.80 -21.25
CA ARG A 125 -8.93 26.93 -22.10
C ARG A 125 -9.44 26.79 -23.53
N GLN A 126 -9.39 25.58 -24.10
CA GLN A 126 -9.92 25.29 -25.43
C GLN A 126 -11.43 25.48 -25.50
N ALA A 127 -12.17 25.02 -24.49
CA ALA A 127 -13.61 25.21 -24.40
C ALA A 127 -13.97 26.71 -24.34
N ALA A 128 -13.28 27.49 -23.51
CA ALA A 128 -13.47 28.94 -23.43
C ALA A 128 -13.12 29.65 -24.75
N ALA A 129 -11.97 29.30 -25.36
CA ALA A 129 -11.55 29.86 -26.64
C ALA A 129 -12.58 29.60 -27.76
N GLN A 130 -13.14 28.38 -27.82
CA GLN A 130 -14.20 28.03 -28.77
C GLN A 130 -15.49 28.79 -28.49
N GLN A 131 -15.91 28.91 -27.23
CA GLN A 131 -17.13 29.63 -26.85
C GLN A 131 -17.03 31.13 -27.11
N TRP A 132 -15.84 31.70 -26.96
CA TRP A 132 -15.57 33.12 -27.13
C TRP A 132 -15.12 33.50 -28.55
N GLU A 133 -14.91 32.50 -29.41
CA GLU A 133 -14.41 32.66 -30.78
C GLU A 133 -13.08 33.44 -30.84
N VAL A 134 -12.12 33.07 -29.98
CA VAL A 134 -10.80 33.73 -29.87
C VAL A 134 -9.64 32.75 -29.93
N PRO A 135 -8.42 33.23 -30.23
CA PRO A 135 -7.21 32.42 -30.13
C PRO A 135 -7.01 31.84 -28.72
N LEU A 136 -6.50 30.61 -28.65
CA LEU A 136 -6.25 29.92 -27.37
C LEU A 136 -5.20 30.65 -26.53
N GLU A 137 -4.25 31.30 -27.18
CA GLU A 137 -3.17 32.09 -26.60
C GLU A 137 -3.70 33.31 -25.84
N GLU A 138 -4.90 33.78 -26.17
CA GLU A 138 -5.57 34.89 -25.48
C GLU A 138 -6.43 34.42 -24.30
N VAL A 139 -6.47 33.12 -24.00
CA VAL A 139 -7.21 32.57 -22.85
C VAL A 139 -6.27 32.08 -21.79
N GLU A 140 -6.32 32.64 -20.59
CA GLU A 140 -5.53 32.22 -19.43
C GLU A 140 -6.41 31.59 -18.36
N ALA A 141 -5.86 30.61 -17.63
CA ALA A 141 -6.50 30.08 -16.43
C ALA A 141 -5.87 30.74 -15.20
N VAL A 142 -6.69 31.34 -14.35
CA VAL A 142 -6.24 32.03 -13.13
C VAL A 142 -7.28 31.82 -12.05
N GLY A 143 -6.87 31.21 -10.94
CA GLY A 143 -7.68 31.17 -9.71
C GLY A 143 -9.09 30.61 -9.90
N HIS A 144 -9.19 29.43 -10.51
CA HIS A 144 -10.46 28.72 -10.77
C HIS A 144 -11.33 29.31 -11.90
N ARG A 145 -10.80 30.24 -12.69
CA ARG A 145 -11.50 30.85 -13.82
C ARG A 145 -10.64 30.87 -15.07
N LEU A 146 -11.30 31.02 -16.21
CA LEU A 146 -10.69 31.32 -17.49
C LEU A 146 -10.93 32.81 -17.75
N ALA A 147 -9.91 33.53 -18.19
CA ALA A 147 -9.97 34.94 -18.52
C ALA A 147 -9.44 35.15 -19.94
N HIS A 148 -10.14 35.99 -20.71
CA HIS A 148 -9.65 36.44 -22.00
C HIS A 148 -8.70 37.62 -21.80
N THR A 149 -7.45 37.56 -22.22
CA THR A 149 -6.44 38.59 -21.91
C THR A 149 -6.69 39.91 -22.65
N ALA A 150 -7.39 39.89 -23.79
CA ALA A 150 -7.70 41.07 -24.58
C ALA A 150 -9.07 41.72 -24.27
N SER A 151 -9.84 41.21 -23.29
CA SER A 151 -11.16 41.78 -22.91
C SER A 151 -11.55 41.43 -21.47
N ASP A 152 -12.68 41.92 -20.97
CA ASP A 152 -13.18 41.55 -19.62
C ASP A 152 -13.96 40.22 -19.56
N ARG A 153 -13.99 39.41 -20.63
CA ARG A 153 -14.66 38.11 -20.64
C ARG A 153 -13.96 37.11 -19.70
N SER A 154 -14.75 36.45 -18.87
CA SER A 154 -14.31 35.34 -18.03
C SER A 154 -15.40 34.30 -17.85
N ALA A 155 -15.01 33.08 -17.52
CA ALA A 155 -15.92 31.98 -17.18
C ALA A 155 -15.34 31.16 -16.01
N ASP A 156 -16.21 30.73 -15.11
CA ASP A 156 -15.87 29.71 -14.11
C ASP A 156 -15.64 28.36 -14.77
N TYR A 157 -14.91 27.46 -14.11
CA TYR A 157 -14.71 26.10 -14.62
C TYR A 157 -16.03 25.38 -14.87
N GLY A 158 -17.01 25.50 -13.96
CA GLY A 158 -18.31 24.84 -14.07
C GLY A 158 -19.07 25.20 -15.35
N GLU A 159 -18.94 26.44 -15.81
CA GLU A 159 -19.60 26.94 -17.04
C GLU A 159 -19.03 26.30 -18.32
N LEU A 160 -17.79 25.81 -18.26
CA LEU A 160 -17.06 25.26 -19.40
C LEU A 160 -17.06 23.74 -19.45
N VAL A 161 -17.45 23.08 -18.35
CA VAL A 161 -17.42 21.62 -18.18
C VAL A 161 -18.08 20.89 -19.35
N ALA A 162 -19.30 21.28 -19.73
CA ALA A 162 -20.07 20.60 -20.77
C ALA A 162 -19.42 20.72 -22.17
N ALA A 163 -18.75 21.84 -22.45
CA ALA A 163 -18.01 22.05 -23.68
C ALA A 163 -16.67 21.29 -23.67
N ALA A 164 -15.93 21.38 -22.56
CA ALA A 164 -14.65 20.70 -22.37
C ALA A 164 -14.78 19.16 -22.46
N ALA A 165 -15.90 18.59 -22.00
CA ALA A 165 -16.20 17.17 -22.07
C ALA A 165 -16.32 16.61 -23.50
N ARG A 166 -16.52 17.46 -24.50
CA ARG A 166 -16.65 17.06 -25.92
C ARG A 166 -15.33 17.12 -26.68
N LEU A 167 -14.29 17.66 -26.05
CA LEU A 167 -12.98 17.79 -26.67
C LEU A 167 -12.18 16.50 -26.51
N PRO A 168 -11.31 16.16 -27.50
CA PRO A 168 -10.40 15.03 -27.35
C PRO A 168 -9.41 15.31 -26.23
N LEU A 169 -9.01 14.26 -25.51
CA LEU A 169 -7.95 14.38 -24.49
C LEU A 169 -6.66 14.88 -25.16
N PRO A 170 -5.98 15.89 -24.58
CA PRO A 170 -4.74 16.40 -25.13
C PRO A 170 -3.61 15.36 -25.03
N GLU A 171 -2.78 15.32 -26.07
CA GLU A 171 -1.54 14.53 -26.08
C GLU A 171 -0.47 15.19 -25.19
N ALA A 172 0.48 14.40 -24.70
CA ALA A 172 1.48 14.88 -23.73
C ALA A 172 2.34 16.03 -24.26
N GLU A 173 2.61 16.06 -25.57
CA GLU A 173 3.41 17.08 -26.25
C GLU A 173 2.68 18.42 -26.35
N GLN A 174 1.35 18.43 -26.20
CA GLN A 174 0.53 19.65 -26.20
C GLN A 174 0.52 20.33 -24.82
N LEU A 175 1.02 19.65 -23.78
CA LEU A 175 0.96 20.14 -22.41
C LEU A 175 2.17 20.99 -22.06
N THR A 176 1.92 22.27 -21.77
CA THR A 176 2.91 23.14 -21.12
C THR A 176 2.72 23.05 -19.61
N LEU A 177 3.75 22.56 -18.89
CA LEU A 177 3.73 22.51 -17.43
C LEU A 177 4.34 23.79 -16.84
N LYS A 178 3.83 24.25 -15.69
CA LYS A 178 4.32 25.47 -15.03
C LYS A 178 5.80 25.36 -14.62
N PRO A 179 6.68 26.33 -14.87
CA PRO A 179 8.03 26.29 -14.32
C PRO A 179 8.00 26.31 -12.79
N ARG A 180 9.03 25.77 -12.15
CA ARG A 180 9.14 25.71 -10.68
C ARG A 180 9.04 27.08 -10.01
N SER A 181 9.48 28.14 -10.68
CA SER A 181 9.38 29.52 -10.22
C SER A 181 7.94 30.03 -10.07
N GLU A 182 6.96 29.38 -10.71
CA GLU A 182 5.55 29.75 -10.66
C GLU A 182 4.72 28.86 -9.72
N TRP A 183 5.35 27.92 -9.02
CA TRP A 183 4.64 27.05 -8.08
C TRP A 183 4.27 27.83 -6.81
N ARG A 184 2.98 27.79 -6.47
CA ARG A 184 2.39 28.46 -5.28
C ARG A 184 1.92 27.47 -4.21
N LEU A 185 1.57 26.25 -4.62
CA LEU A 185 1.15 25.12 -3.79
C LEU A 185 2.25 24.07 -3.70
N ILE A 186 2.88 23.67 -4.83
CA ILE A 186 3.91 22.62 -4.79
C ILE A 186 5.12 23.12 -3.97
N GLY A 187 5.49 22.35 -2.94
CA GLY A 187 6.61 22.69 -2.05
C GLY A 187 6.28 23.72 -0.98
N HIS A 188 5.03 24.18 -0.90
CA HIS A 188 4.57 25.14 0.10
C HIS A 188 3.66 24.45 1.12
N ALA A 189 3.67 24.99 2.36
CA ALA A 189 2.86 24.45 3.44
C ALA A 189 1.37 24.76 3.21
N VAL A 190 0.54 23.73 3.29
CA VAL A 190 -0.92 23.83 3.36
C VAL A 190 -1.42 22.96 4.50
N ALA A 191 -2.58 23.30 5.07
CA ALA A 191 -3.21 22.41 6.03
C ALA A 191 -3.55 21.07 5.36
N SER A 192 -3.34 19.97 6.07
CA SER A 192 -3.72 18.65 5.55
C SER A 192 -5.23 18.59 5.34
N ILE A 193 -5.66 18.08 4.19
CA ILE A 193 -7.09 17.90 3.89
C ILE A 193 -7.75 16.87 4.81
N ASP A 194 -6.95 16.01 5.44
CA ASP A 194 -7.39 14.99 6.38
C ASP A 194 -7.42 15.51 7.82
N LEU A 195 -6.99 16.74 8.09
CA LEU A 195 -6.79 17.26 9.44
C LEU A 195 -8.11 17.34 10.22
N ASP A 196 -9.10 18.04 9.69
CA ASP A 196 -10.39 18.25 10.34
C ASP A 196 -11.11 16.94 10.69
N PRO A 197 -11.28 15.97 9.78
CA PRO A 197 -11.93 14.70 10.14
C PRO A 197 -11.10 13.88 11.15
N VAL A 198 -9.77 13.99 11.15
CA VAL A 198 -8.93 13.33 12.15
C VAL A 198 -9.12 13.97 13.53
N LEU A 199 -9.10 15.31 13.62
CA LEU A 199 -9.31 16.04 14.87
C LEU A 199 -10.72 15.86 15.44
N ALA A 200 -11.73 15.79 14.56
CA ALA A 200 -13.12 15.59 14.94
C ALA A 200 -13.45 14.13 15.28
N GLY A 201 -12.55 13.17 15.03
CA GLY A 201 -12.81 11.74 15.21
C GLY A 201 -13.83 11.15 14.22
N THR A 202 -13.97 11.76 13.04
CA THR A 202 -14.88 11.32 11.96
C THR A 202 -14.15 10.70 10.78
N ALA A 203 -12.81 10.75 10.78
CA ALA A 203 -11.96 10.04 9.84
C ALA A 203 -12.23 8.52 9.87
N ILE A 204 -12.32 7.91 8.69
CA ILE A 204 -12.63 6.47 8.57
C ILE A 204 -11.33 5.67 8.36
N TYR A 205 -10.94 4.94 9.41
CA TYR A 205 -9.88 3.93 9.35
C TYR A 205 -10.46 2.53 9.11
N GLY A 206 -9.61 1.51 8.97
CA GLY A 206 -10.02 0.15 8.67
C GLY A 206 -10.95 -0.45 9.75
N HIS A 207 -10.72 -0.10 11.02
CA HIS A 207 -11.59 -0.54 12.13
C HIS A 207 -12.94 0.17 12.18
N ASP A 208 -13.05 1.37 11.61
CA ASP A 208 -14.26 2.21 11.64
C ASP A 208 -15.29 1.77 10.61
N VAL A 209 -14.87 1.01 9.59
CA VAL A 209 -15.77 0.48 8.56
C VAL A 209 -16.96 -0.24 9.21
N ARG A 210 -18.16 0.17 8.79
CA ARG A 210 -19.44 -0.46 9.11
C ARG A 210 -20.19 -0.65 7.80
N VAL A 211 -20.68 -1.86 7.56
CA VAL A 211 -21.59 -2.17 6.46
C VAL A 211 -22.82 -2.90 7.04
N PRO A 212 -24.00 -2.82 6.40
CA PRO A 212 -25.18 -3.52 6.87
C PRO A 212 -24.94 -5.02 7.06
N ASP A 213 -25.55 -5.59 8.10
CA ASP A 213 -25.48 -7.02 8.45
C ASP A 213 -24.08 -7.59 8.71
N MET A 214 -23.08 -6.72 8.90
CA MET A 214 -21.70 -7.12 9.15
C MET A 214 -21.54 -7.87 10.47
N GLN A 215 -20.77 -8.95 10.44
CA GLN A 215 -20.28 -9.66 11.62
C GLN A 215 -18.80 -9.35 11.86
N VAL A 216 -18.36 -9.53 13.10
CA VAL A 216 -16.95 -9.37 13.50
C VAL A 216 -16.30 -10.73 13.67
N ALA A 217 -15.10 -10.89 13.14
CA ALA A 217 -14.28 -12.07 13.29
C ALA A 217 -12.97 -11.74 14.03
N VAL A 218 -12.65 -12.57 15.03
CA VAL A 218 -11.33 -12.60 15.68
C VAL A 218 -10.80 -14.03 15.61
N ILE A 219 -9.51 -14.20 15.33
CA ILE A 219 -8.90 -15.49 15.04
C ILE A 219 -7.94 -15.89 16.17
N ALA A 220 -8.07 -17.09 16.71
CA ALA A 220 -7.04 -17.74 17.50
C ALA A 220 -6.02 -18.39 16.55
N ARG A 221 -4.76 -17.98 16.65
CA ARG A 221 -3.69 -18.31 15.69
C ARG A 221 -2.74 -19.35 16.27
N PRO A 222 -2.11 -20.18 15.43
CA PRO A 222 -1.07 -21.09 15.89
C PRO A 222 0.09 -20.26 16.49
N PRO A 223 0.63 -20.64 17.66
CA PRO A 223 1.69 -19.88 18.32
C PRO A 223 3.07 -20.06 17.65
N VAL A 224 3.20 -21.02 16.72
CA VAL A 224 4.42 -21.31 15.98
C VAL A 224 4.08 -21.31 14.49
N LEU A 225 4.96 -20.71 13.66
CA LEU A 225 4.78 -20.67 12.21
C LEU A 225 4.73 -22.09 11.63
N TYR A 226 3.72 -22.36 10.80
CA TYR A 226 3.36 -23.68 10.26
C TYR A 226 2.80 -24.67 11.30
N GLY A 227 2.45 -24.19 12.49
CA GLY A 227 1.70 -24.96 13.46
C GLY A 227 0.27 -25.23 12.97
N ARG A 228 -0.30 -26.36 13.42
CA ARG A 228 -1.62 -26.86 13.01
C ARG A 228 -2.50 -27.15 14.22
N ILE A 229 -3.81 -27.15 14.02
CA ILE A 229 -4.76 -27.56 15.06
C ILE A 229 -4.70 -29.09 15.19
N LYS A 230 -4.33 -29.57 16.38
CA LYS A 230 -4.38 -30.98 16.76
C LYS A 230 -5.79 -31.36 17.21
N SER A 231 -6.37 -30.58 18.11
CA SER A 231 -7.76 -30.72 18.56
C SER A 231 -8.37 -29.36 18.89
N LEU A 232 -9.70 -29.30 18.83
CA LEU A 232 -10.50 -28.11 19.10
C LEU A 232 -11.77 -28.52 19.86
N ASP A 233 -12.00 -27.91 21.02
CA ASP A 233 -13.31 -27.83 21.66
C ASP A 233 -13.76 -26.35 21.69
N ASP A 234 -14.83 -26.08 20.94
CA ASP A 234 -15.43 -24.75 20.79
C ASP A 234 -16.78 -24.61 21.54
N SER A 235 -17.17 -25.63 22.32
CA SER A 235 -18.48 -25.69 22.96
C SER A 235 -18.71 -24.55 23.95
N ALA A 236 -17.66 -24.11 24.65
CA ALA A 236 -17.71 -22.96 25.55
C ALA A 236 -17.77 -21.63 24.78
N ALA A 237 -17.10 -21.52 23.64
CA ALA A 237 -17.13 -20.33 22.79
C ALA A 237 -18.50 -20.10 22.17
N LEU A 238 -19.17 -21.16 21.70
CA LEU A 238 -20.52 -21.09 21.13
C LEU A 238 -21.60 -20.71 22.17
N LYS A 239 -21.34 -20.86 23.46
CA LYS A 239 -22.24 -20.43 24.55
C LYS A 239 -22.11 -18.94 24.88
N VAL A 240 -21.08 -18.25 24.38
CA VAL A 240 -20.91 -16.82 24.64
C VAL A 240 -21.98 -16.02 23.88
N PRO A 241 -22.79 -15.19 24.56
CA PRO A 241 -23.82 -14.39 23.91
C PRO A 241 -23.25 -13.52 22.78
N GLY A 242 -23.88 -13.59 21.61
CA GLY A 242 -23.45 -12.86 20.41
C GLY A 242 -22.47 -13.60 19.52
N VAL A 243 -21.88 -14.73 19.97
CA VAL A 243 -21.14 -15.64 19.09
C VAL A 243 -22.15 -16.41 18.23
N SER A 244 -21.88 -16.46 16.93
CA SER A 244 -22.76 -17.07 15.94
C SER A 244 -22.16 -18.29 15.24
N LYS A 245 -20.83 -18.29 15.03
CA LYS A 245 -20.10 -19.40 14.41
C LYS A 245 -18.68 -19.47 14.96
N VAL A 246 -18.13 -20.67 14.99
CA VAL A 246 -16.70 -20.93 15.13
C VAL A 246 -16.25 -21.69 13.89
N ILE A 247 -15.19 -21.22 13.21
CA ILE A 247 -14.77 -21.71 11.90
C ILE A 247 -13.27 -21.99 11.93
N ARG A 248 -12.86 -23.21 11.59
CA ARG A 248 -11.45 -23.54 11.35
C ARG A 248 -11.02 -23.02 9.97
N LEU A 249 -9.97 -22.21 9.94
CA LEU A 249 -9.34 -21.76 8.70
C LEU A 249 -8.41 -22.85 8.13
N PRO A 250 -8.15 -22.84 6.81
CA PRO A 250 -7.12 -23.66 6.19
C PRO A 250 -5.76 -23.44 6.88
N ASP A 251 -5.02 -24.53 7.11
CA ASP A 251 -3.69 -24.46 7.69
C ASP A 251 -2.72 -23.77 6.71
N LEU A 252 -1.77 -23.00 7.23
CA LEU A 252 -0.74 -22.37 6.40
C LEU A 252 0.26 -23.43 5.89
N GLU A 253 0.45 -23.47 4.58
CA GLU A 253 1.50 -24.27 3.94
C GLU A 253 2.67 -23.40 3.45
N ALA A 254 3.86 -23.98 3.34
CA ALA A 254 5.02 -23.29 2.79
C ALA A 254 4.91 -23.10 1.26
N PRO A 255 5.47 -22.03 0.68
CA PRO A 255 6.03 -20.85 1.35
C PRO A 255 4.94 -20.02 2.05
N ALA A 256 5.29 -19.28 3.10
CA ALA A 256 4.32 -18.45 3.84
C ALA A 256 3.66 -17.40 2.93
N ALA A 257 4.45 -16.76 2.07
CA ALA A 257 4.06 -15.64 1.21
C ALA A 257 3.25 -14.61 2.01
N PHE A 258 2.13 -14.13 1.46
CA PHE A 258 1.18 -13.27 2.16
C PHE A 258 -0.11 -14.00 2.57
N LYS A 259 -0.03 -15.31 2.81
CA LYS A 259 -1.18 -16.13 3.14
C LYS A 259 -1.60 -15.97 4.62
N PRO A 260 -2.90 -16.15 4.94
CA PRO A 260 -3.37 -16.29 6.32
C PRO A 260 -2.64 -17.40 7.08
N LEU A 261 -2.50 -17.26 8.41
CA LEU A 261 -1.82 -18.25 9.26
C LEU A 261 -2.63 -19.52 9.55
N GLY A 262 -3.91 -19.54 9.15
CA GLY A 262 -4.87 -20.53 9.62
C GLY A 262 -5.38 -20.23 11.03
N GLY A 263 -5.83 -21.27 11.73
CA GLY A 263 -6.35 -21.18 13.10
C GLY A 263 -7.88 -21.24 13.18
N VAL A 264 -8.44 -20.65 14.24
CA VAL A 264 -9.88 -20.76 14.55
C VAL A 264 -10.50 -19.36 14.66
N ALA A 265 -11.39 -19.01 13.73
CA ALA A 265 -12.15 -17.77 13.76
C ALA A 265 -13.40 -17.91 14.63
N VAL A 266 -13.66 -16.90 15.46
CA VAL A 266 -14.92 -16.72 16.17
C VAL A 266 -15.68 -15.58 15.51
N ILE A 267 -16.86 -15.87 14.98
CA ILE A 267 -17.74 -14.92 14.29
C ILE A 267 -18.84 -14.48 15.25
N ALA A 268 -18.94 -13.18 15.50
CA ALA A 268 -19.88 -12.63 16.47
C ALA A 268 -20.51 -11.30 16.04
N SER A 269 -21.55 -10.86 16.75
CA SER A 269 -22.24 -9.58 16.52
C SER A 269 -21.43 -8.35 16.96
N SER A 270 -20.38 -8.53 17.77
CA SER A 270 -19.53 -7.45 18.26
C SER A 270 -18.10 -7.92 18.49
N THR A 271 -17.17 -6.96 18.50
CA THR A 271 -15.76 -7.19 18.87
C THR A 271 -15.62 -7.86 20.23
N TRP A 272 -16.40 -7.41 21.23
CA TRP A 272 -16.35 -7.98 22.58
C TRP A 272 -16.77 -9.45 22.59
N ALA A 273 -17.90 -9.78 21.98
CA ALA A 273 -18.38 -11.15 21.91
C ALA A 273 -17.40 -12.06 21.15
N ALA A 274 -16.81 -11.60 20.05
CA ALA A 274 -15.80 -12.35 19.31
C ALA A 274 -14.54 -12.62 20.16
N LEU A 275 -14.04 -11.61 20.89
CA LEU A 275 -12.90 -11.77 21.79
C LEU A 275 -13.18 -12.72 22.95
N ARG A 276 -14.37 -12.62 23.57
CA ARG A 276 -14.80 -13.51 24.66
C ARG A 276 -14.99 -14.94 24.18
N GLY A 277 -15.59 -15.13 23.02
CA GLY A 277 -15.68 -16.45 22.38
C GLY A 277 -14.31 -17.02 22.08
N ARG A 278 -13.39 -16.22 21.51
CA ARG A 278 -12.01 -16.66 21.25
C ARG A 278 -11.29 -17.11 22.51
N GLN A 279 -11.45 -16.36 23.62
CA GLN A 279 -10.84 -16.71 24.90
C GLN A 279 -11.39 -18.01 25.50
N ALA A 280 -12.63 -18.38 25.15
CA ALA A 280 -13.27 -19.61 25.62
C ALA A 280 -12.95 -20.86 24.78
N LEU A 281 -12.23 -20.71 23.67
CA LEU A 281 -11.78 -21.84 22.86
C LEU A 281 -10.75 -22.67 23.63
N GLN A 282 -10.86 -23.99 23.53
CA GLN A 282 -9.83 -24.92 23.98
C GLN A 282 -9.18 -25.54 22.74
N ILE A 283 -7.90 -25.23 22.53
CA ILE A 283 -7.18 -25.62 21.32
C ILE A 283 -5.87 -26.28 21.71
N GLU A 284 -5.64 -27.48 21.21
CA GLU A 284 -4.30 -28.09 21.20
C GLU A 284 -3.65 -27.87 19.83
N TRP A 285 -2.38 -27.45 19.84
CA TRP A 285 -1.61 -27.18 18.64
C TRP A 285 -0.51 -28.23 18.45
N THR A 286 -0.24 -28.57 17.20
CA THR A 286 1.02 -29.19 16.78
C THR A 286 1.93 -28.08 16.27
N HIS A 287 3.11 -27.91 16.85
CA HIS A 287 3.97 -26.73 16.59
C HIS A 287 4.91 -26.86 15.37
N GLY A 288 5.18 -28.07 14.88
CA GLY A 288 6.04 -28.30 13.71
C GLY A 288 7.51 -27.93 13.92
N ASP A 289 8.26 -27.81 12.83
CA ASP A 289 9.74 -27.71 12.83
C ASP A 289 10.30 -26.44 13.48
N ASN A 290 9.48 -25.39 13.61
CA ASN A 290 9.90 -24.12 14.22
C ASN A 290 9.70 -24.09 15.74
N ALA A 291 9.22 -25.18 16.37
CA ALA A 291 8.88 -25.22 17.78
C ALA A 291 10.07 -24.95 18.73
N SER A 292 11.29 -25.28 18.29
CA SER A 292 12.52 -25.10 19.07
C SER A 292 13.14 -23.71 18.93
N TYR A 293 12.55 -22.81 18.15
CA TYR A 293 13.10 -21.49 17.94
C TYR A 293 13.08 -20.67 19.25
N ALA A 294 14.24 -20.17 19.65
CA ALA A 294 14.40 -19.28 20.80
C ALA A 294 15.36 -18.14 20.45
N SER A 295 14.90 -16.89 20.59
CA SER A 295 15.65 -15.71 20.11
C SER A 295 17.05 -15.58 20.72
N LYS A 296 17.25 -15.94 21.99
CA LYS A 296 18.58 -15.90 22.64
C LYS A 296 19.54 -16.90 21.99
N ALA A 297 19.14 -18.16 21.86
CA ALA A 297 19.97 -19.21 21.28
C ALA A 297 20.27 -18.93 19.79
N TYR A 298 19.26 -18.47 19.05
CA TYR A 298 19.42 -18.16 17.64
C TYR A 298 20.35 -16.96 17.40
N ARG A 299 20.33 -15.94 18.27
CA ARG A 299 21.30 -14.83 18.20
C ARG A 299 22.74 -15.32 18.39
N GLU A 300 22.98 -16.23 19.33
CA GLU A 300 24.32 -16.80 19.51
C GLU A 300 24.76 -17.61 18.28
N GLN A 301 23.83 -18.32 17.61
CA GLN A 301 24.10 -18.99 16.35
C GLN A 301 24.50 -18.00 15.24
N LEU A 302 23.82 -16.85 15.13
CA LEU A 302 24.18 -15.82 14.16
C LEU A 302 25.54 -15.19 14.47
N LEU A 303 25.84 -14.92 15.75
CA LEU A 303 27.15 -14.44 16.18
C LEU A 303 28.25 -15.44 15.83
N ALA A 304 28.04 -16.73 16.07
CA ALA A 304 28.95 -17.78 15.64
C ALA A 304 29.15 -17.75 14.11
N SER A 305 28.08 -17.56 13.33
CA SER A 305 28.18 -17.48 11.87
C SER A 305 29.01 -16.30 11.38
N VAL A 306 28.97 -15.12 12.02
CA VAL A 306 29.75 -13.94 11.59
C VAL A 306 31.18 -13.93 12.13
N ARG A 307 31.53 -14.81 13.07
CA ARG A 307 32.90 -15.00 13.54
C ARG A 307 33.75 -15.79 12.56
N GLU A 308 33.12 -16.68 11.79
CA GLU A 308 33.75 -17.45 10.72
C GLU A 308 33.76 -16.70 9.40
N ALA A 309 34.62 -17.11 8.46
CA ALA A 309 34.61 -16.58 7.10
C ALA A 309 33.29 -16.90 6.39
N GLY A 310 32.69 -15.87 5.79
CA GLY A 310 31.45 -15.98 5.04
C GLY A 310 31.67 -16.05 3.53
N GLU A 311 30.56 -16.00 2.80
CA GLU A 311 30.57 -15.86 1.35
C GLU A 311 30.85 -14.41 0.96
N VAL A 312 31.87 -14.16 0.12
CA VAL A 312 32.27 -12.81 -0.30
C VAL A 312 31.21 -12.20 -1.21
N THR A 313 30.74 -11.00 -0.87
CA THR A 313 29.74 -10.24 -1.63
C THR A 313 30.31 -8.97 -2.26
N ARG A 314 31.43 -8.46 -1.72
CA ARG A 314 32.22 -7.36 -2.30
C ARG A 314 33.66 -7.46 -1.79
N GLU A 315 34.60 -7.17 -2.67
CA GLU A 315 36.03 -7.12 -2.34
C GLU A 315 36.71 -5.98 -3.11
N ALA A 316 37.68 -5.32 -2.48
CA ALA A 316 38.60 -4.36 -3.07
C ALA A 316 39.93 -4.43 -2.32
N GLY A 317 41.06 -4.43 -3.03
CA GLY A 317 42.38 -4.60 -2.41
C GLY A 317 42.53 -5.93 -1.66
N ASP A 318 43.38 -5.96 -0.65
CA ASP A 318 43.62 -7.13 0.22
C ASP A 318 43.36 -6.75 1.69
N ALA A 319 42.11 -6.89 2.12
CA ALA A 319 41.69 -6.54 3.48
C ALA A 319 42.37 -7.41 4.54
N ALA A 320 42.71 -8.67 4.23
CA ALA A 320 43.34 -9.57 5.19
C ALA A 320 44.79 -9.13 5.46
N ALA A 321 45.58 -8.92 4.41
CA ALA A 321 46.95 -8.44 4.54
C ALA A 321 47.00 -7.05 5.20
N ALA A 322 46.11 -6.13 4.81
CA ALA A 322 46.08 -4.78 5.37
C ALA A 322 45.66 -4.76 6.85
N LEU A 323 44.79 -5.68 7.30
CA LEU A 323 44.45 -5.84 8.72
C LEU A 323 45.63 -6.39 9.53
N GLU A 324 46.46 -7.25 8.97
CA GLU A 324 47.65 -7.79 9.62
C GLU A 324 48.75 -6.74 9.78
N SER A 325 48.86 -5.81 8.82
CA SER A 325 49.85 -4.72 8.84
C SER A 325 49.37 -3.43 9.51
N ALA A 326 48.14 -3.37 10.02
CA ALA A 326 47.57 -2.17 10.59
C ALA A 326 48.27 -1.78 11.91
N GLU A 327 48.49 -0.49 12.14
CA GLU A 327 49.03 0.03 13.41
C GLU A 327 48.06 -0.25 14.56
N GLN A 328 46.76 -0.06 14.29
CA GLN A 328 45.70 -0.40 15.22
C GLN A 328 44.61 -1.22 14.54
N ARG A 329 44.21 -2.32 15.18
CA ARG A 329 43.04 -3.11 14.80
C ARG A 329 41.91 -2.91 15.80
N ILE A 330 40.72 -2.63 15.29
CA ILE A 330 39.49 -2.52 16.08
C ILE A 330 38.52 -3.58 15.59
N SER A 331 37.88 -4.30 16.50
CA SER A 331 36.81 -5.23 16.17
C SER A 331 35.60 -5.01 17.08
N ALA A 332 34.40 -5.14 16.50
CA ALA A 332 33.14 -5.06 17.23
C ALA A 332 32.09 -6.00 16.62
N GLU A 333 31.24 -6.53 17.49
CA GLU A 333 30.06 -7.31 17.11
C GLU A 333 28.80 -6.52 17.45
N TYR A 334 27.84 -6.52 16.51
CA TYR A 334 26.57 -5.83 16.65
C TYR A 334 25.44 -6.81 16.42
N THR A 335 24.32 -6.61 17.12
CA THR A 335 23.11 -7.42 16.90
C THR A 335 21.88 -6.54 16.91
N ALA A 336 20.88 -6.91 16.11
CA ALA A 336 19.54 -6.34 16.17
C ALA A 336 18.52 -7.44 16.45
N PRO A 337 17.54 -7.24 17.37
CA PRO A 337 16.50 -8.21 17.62
C PRO A 337 15.47 -8.21 16.48
N HIS A 338 14.55 -9.18 16.50
CA HIS A 338 13.31 -9.02 15.73
C HIS A 338 12.58 -7.75 16.14
N LEU A 339 12.10 -7.00 15.14
CA LEU A 339 11.27 -5.82 15.35
C LEU A 339 9.91 -6.03 14.70
N ALA A 340 8.85 -5.73 15.44
CA ALA A 340 7.50 -5.66 14.89
C ALA A 340 7.22 -4.24 14.40
N GLN A 341 6.47 -4.11 13.30
CA GLN A 341 6.04 -2.80 12.79
C GLN A 341 5.14 -2.04 13.78
N ALA A 342 4.32 -2.80 14.53
CA ALA A 342 3.47 -2.31 15.60
C ALA A 342 2.71 -1.00 15.32
N PRO A 343 2.09 -0.80 14.13
CA PRO A 343 1.31 0.42 13.85
C PRO A 343 0.22 0.63 14.89
N MET A 344 -0.16 1.88 15.20
CA MET A 344 -1.17 2.18 16.23
C MET A 344 -2.50 1.48 15.92
N GLU A 345 -2.96 1.57 14.67
CA GLU A 345 -4.08 0.78 14.18
C GLU A 345 -3.59 -0.60 13.72
N THR A 346 -4.01 -1.65 14.44
CA THR A 346 -3.74 -3.05 14.07
C THR A 346 -4.43 -3.42 12.75
N PRO A 347 -3.99 -4.47 12.04
CA PRO A 347 -4.63 -4.92 10.81
C PRO A 347 -6.14 -5.16 10.96
N ALA A 348 -6.92 -4.59 10.05
CA ALA A 348 -8.34 -4.82 9.91
C ALA A 348 -8.78 -4.74 8.45
N ALA A 349 -9.71 -5.60 8.06
CA ALA A 349 -10.38 -5.54 6.78
C ALA A 349 -11.83 -6.01 6.92
N THR A 350 -12.72 -5.36 6.17
CA THR A 350 -14.10 -5.80 6.01
C THR A 350 -14.27 -6.33 4.60
N ALA A 351 -14.90 -7.50 4.46
CA ALA A 351 -15.18 -8.09 3.17
C ALA A 351 -16.67 -8.40 3.03
N ARG A 352 -17.24 -8.05 1.88
CA ARG A 352 -18.54 -8.52 1.41
C ARG A 352 -18.30 -9.39 0.19
N VAL A 353 -18.71 -10.65 0.25
CA VAL A 353 -18.51 -11.62 -0.84
C VAL A 353 -19.87 -12.09 -1.35
N SER A 354 -20.02 -12.13 -2.67
CA SER A 354 -21.18 -12.63 -3.38
C SER A 354 -20.74 -13.65 -4.44
N LYS A 355 -21.70 -14.25 -5.14
CA LYS A 355 -21.42 -15.12 -6.29
C LYS A 355 -20.73 -14.38 -7.45
N ASP A 356 -20.95 -13.07 -7.56
CA ASP A 356 -20.53 -12.27 -8.72
C ASP A 356 -19.16 -11.60 -8.49
N GLY A 357 -18.74 -11.47 -7.23
CA GLY A 357 -17.48 -10.84 -6.85
C GLY A 357 -17.34 -10.52 -5.37
N ALA A 358 -16.29 -9.79 -5.02
CA ALA A 358 -15.98 -9.38 -3.65
C ALA A 358 -15.68 -7.88 -3.55
N GLU A 359 -16.14 -7.26 -2.47
CA GLU A 359 -15.82 -5.89 -2.08
C GLU A 359 -15.09 -5.90 -0.74
N ILE A 360 -13.94 -5.24 -0.71
CA ILE A 360 -13.02 -5.22 0.44
C ILE A 360 -12.75 -3.78 0.85
N TRP A 361 -13.00 -3.44 2.11
CA TRP A 361 -12.53 -2.19 2.71
C TRP A 361 -11.34 -2.51 3.60
N ALA A 362 -10.17 -1.94 3.29
CA ALA A 362 -8.93 -2.28 3.96
C ALA A 362 -8.00 -1.07 4.16
N CYS A 363 -7.35 -1.05 5.32
CA CYS A 363 -6.23 -0.19 5.62
C CYS A 363 -4.96 -0.77 4.93
N THR A 364 -4.81 -0.61 3.61
CA THR A 364 -3.74 -1.25 2.80
C THR A 364 -2.75 -0.24 2.21
N GLN A 365 -1.46 -0.60 2.19
CA GLN A 365 -0.40 0.15 1.49
C GLN A 365 -0.30 -0.23 0.01
N THR A 366 -0.84 -1.40 -0.36
CA THR A 366 -0.68 -2.05 -1.67
C THR A 366 -2.05 -2.53 -2.19
N PRO A 367 -2.95 -1.63 -2.63
CA PRO A 367 -4.32 -1.98 -3.01
C PRO A 367 -4.41 -3.08 -4.09
N GLN A 368 -3.49 -3.06 -5.06
CA GLN A 368 -3.44 -4.04 -6.15
C GLN A 368 -2.99 -5.43 -5.65
N SER A 369 -2.00 -5.48 -4.76
CA SER A 369 -1.59 -6.74 -4.12
C SER A 369 -2.73 -7.31 -3.28
N THR A 370 -3.47 -6.46 -2.56
CA THR A 370 -4.70 -6.86 -1.85
C THR A 370 -5.73 -7.45 -2.80
N ARG A 371 -6.00 -6.79 -3.94
CA ARG A 371 -6.94 -7.29 -4.95
C ARG A 371 -6.54 -8.68 -5.46
N ASN A 372 -5.29 -8.84 -5.86
CA ASN A 372 -4.78 -10.09 -6.42
C ASN A 372 -4.81 -11.24 -5.40
N VAL A 373 -4.39 -10.99 -4.16
CA VAL A 373 -4.40 -12.02 -3.11
C VAL A 373 -5.82 -12.41 -2.73
N VAL A 374 -6.76 -11.46 -2.64
CA VAL A 374 -8.17 -11.77 -2.39
C VAL A 374 -8.78 -12.57 -3.54
N ALA A 375 -8.51 -12.18 -4.78
CA ALA A 375 -8.97 -12.90 -5.97
C ALA A 375 -8.46 -14.36 -5.95
N GLN A 376 -7.17 -14.56 -5.71
CA GLN A 376 -6.58 -15.89 -5.55
C GLN A 376 -7.22 -16.69 -4.40
N THR A 377 -7.45 -16.04 -3.24
CA THR A 377 -8.05 -16.69 -2.06
C THR A 377 -9.47 -17.19 -2.33
N LEU A 378 -10.23 -16.44 -3.13
CA LEU A 378 -11.63 -16.75 -3.45
C LEU A 378 -11.79 -17.58 -4.73
N GLY A 379 -10.74 -17.73 -5.55
CA GLY A 379 -10.83 -18.34 -6.88
C GLY A 379 -11.56 -17.45 -7.89
N LEU A 380 -11.44 -16.12 -7.75
CA LEU A 380 -12.04 -15.11 -8.62
C LEU A 380 -10.99 -14.53 -9.58
N GLN A 381 -11.46 -13.88 -10.64
CA GLN A 381 -10.60 -12.99 -11.43
C GLN A 381 -10.35 -11.66 -10.69
N PRO A 382 -9.19 -11.02 -10.86
CA PRO A 382 -8.88 -9.76 -10.17
C PRO A 382 -9.94 -8.67 -10.39
N GLU A 383 -10.56 -8.59 -11.57
CA GLU A 383 -11.55 -7.58 -11.94
C GLU A 383 -12.88 -7.76 -11.19
N GLN A 384 -13.12 -8.95 -10.62
CA GLN A 384 -14.29 -9.24 -9.77
C GLN A 384 -14.08 -8.80 -8.31
N VAL A 385 -12.92 -8.23 -7.98
CA VAL A 385 -12.57 -7.80 -6.62
C VAL A 385 -12.41 -6.29 -6.59
N LYS A 386 -13.25 -5.60 -5.81
CA LYS A 386 -13.12 -4.16 -5.57
C LYS A 386 -12.45 -3.92 -4.22
N VAL A 387 -11.41 -3.09 -4.21
CA VAL A 387 -10.68 -2.71 -2.98
C VAL A 387 -10.87 -1.23 -2.70
N HIS A 388 -11.60 -0.92 -1.64
CA HIS A 388 -11.76 0.40 -1.06
C HIS A 388 -10.65 0.62 -0.03
N VAL A 389 -9.79 1.60 -0.28
CA VAL A 389 -8.69 1.96 0.63
C VAL A 389 -9.24 2.91 1.69
N THR A 390 -9.06 2.59 2.97
CA THR A 390 -9.37 3.50 4.09
C THR A 390 -8.15 4.34 4.44
N LEU A 391 -8.27 5.27 5.39
CA LEU A 391 -7.08 5.81 6.06
C LEU A 391 -6.37 4.70 6.85
N LEU A 392 -5.06 4.87 7.08
CA LEU A 392 -4.24 3.94 7.86
C LEU A 392 -3.72 4.63 9.13
N GLY A 393 -3.91 4.00 10.30
CA GLY A 393 -3.27 4.42 11.56
C GLY A 393 -1.80 3.95 11.65
N GLY A 394 -1.01 4.26 10.63
CA GLY A 394 0.36 3.77 10.43
C GLY A 394 0.43 2.41 9.73
N GLY A 395 1.60 2.09 9.17
CA GLY A 395 1.84 0.84 8.43
C GLY A 395 3.24 0.26 8.62
N PHE A 396 4.28 1.07 8.44
CA PHE A 396 5.70 0.67 8.57
C PHE A 396 6.07 -0.63 7.84
N GLY A 397 5.34 -0.98 6.79
CA GLY A 397 5.48 -2.21 6.01
C GLY A 397 4.50 -3.33 6.39
N ARG A 398 3.80 -3.29 7.54
CA ARG A 398 2.84 -4.33 7.97
C ARG A 398 1.62 -4.38 7.07
N LYS A 399 1.13 -3.20 6.64
CA LYS A 399 -0.09 -3.05 5.83
C LYS A 399 0.16 -3.20 4.32
N SER A 400 1.39 -3.54 3.92
CA SER A 400 1.70 -4.04 2.57
C SER A 400 1.45 -5.54 2.42
N LYS A 401 1.21 -6.27 3.51
CA LYS A 401 0.92 -7.72 3.52
C LYS A 401 -0.60 -7.93 3.65
N PRO A 402 -1.30 -8.38 2.59
CA PRO A 402 -2.77 -8.45 2.55
C PRO A 402 -3.38 -9.65 3.28
N ASP A 403 -2.65 -10.32 4.17
CA ASP A 403 -3.09 -11.56 4.83
C ASP A 403 -4.42 -11.39 5.58
N PHE A 404 -4.60 -10.27 6.27
CA PHE A 404 -5.84 -9.93 6.96
C PHE A 404 -7.03 -9.63 6.01
N SER A 405 -6.76 -9.17 4.78
CA SER A 405 -7.81 -8.98 3.76
C SER A 405 -8.24 -10.30 3.15
N ALA A 406 -7.30 -11.23 2.95
CA ALA A 406 -7.60 -12.61 2.54
C ALA A 406 -8.45 -13.34 3.60
N GLU A 407 -8.13 -13.16 4.88
CA GLU A 407 -8.94 -13.70 5.99
C GLU A 407 -10.38 -13.18 5.95
N ALA A 408 -10.55 -11.85 5.82
CA ALA A 408 -11.88 -11.25 5.75
C ALA A 408 -12.68 -11.78 4.55
N ALA A 409 -12.04 -11.84 3.39
CA ALA A 409 -12.65 -12.35 2.16
C ALA A 409 -13.09 -13.81 2.31
N TRP A 410 -12.18 -14.69 2.75
CA TRP A 410 -12.47 -16.10 2.93
C TRP A 410 -13.61 -16.31 3.93
N LEU A 411 -13.54 -15.67 5.11
CA LEU A 411 -14.59 -15.76 6.11
C LEU A 411 -15.93 -15.16 5.64
N GLY A 412 -15.91 -14.06 4.89
CA GLY A 412 -17.11 -13.47 4.29
C GLY A 412 -17.83 -14.45 3.37
N ARG A 413 -17.08 -15.24 2.59
CA ARG A 413 -17.63 -16.33 1.77
C ARG A 413 -18.23 -17.45 2.63
N GLU A 414 -17.48 -17.97 3.60
CA GLU A 414 -17.93 -19.09 4.45
C GLU A 414 -19.15 -18.72 5.33
N VAL A 415 -19.23 -17.46 5.74
CA VAL A 415 -20.32 -16.97 6.57
C VAL A 415 -21.56 -16.65 5.73
N GLY A 416 -21.38 -16.16 4.49
CA GLY A 416 -22.46 -15.68 3.63
C GLY A 416 -23.00 -14.30 4.00
N LYS A 417 -22.24 -13.53 4.81
CA LYS A 417 -22.53 -12.16 5.24
C LYS A 417 -21.25 -11.33 5.21
N PRO A 418 -21.31 -9.99 5.23
CA PRO A 418 -20.11 -9.19 5.37
C PRO A 418 -19.38 -9.52 6.69
N VAL A 419 -18.07 -9.72 6.64
CA VAL A 419 -17.25 -10.03 7.81
C VAL A 419 -16.12 -9.03 7.92
N LYS A 420 -16.00 -8.42 9.10
CA LYS A 420 -14.84 -7.63 9.50
C LYS A 420 -13.90 -8.47 10.34
N VAL A 421 -12.72 -8.75 9.80
CA VAL A 421 -11.62 -9.34 10.56
C VAL A 421 -10.85 -8.23 11.24
N ILE A 422 -10.63 -8.38 12.55
CA ILE A 422 -9.77 -7.51 13.34
C ILE A 422 -8.68 -8.33 14.01
N TRP A 423 -7.46 -7.82 13.95
CA TRP A 423 -6.34 -8.38 14.71
C TRP A 423 -6.24 -7.66 16.06
N SER A 424 -6.06 -8.41 17.14
CA SER A 424 -5.67 -7.82 18.42
C SER A 424 -4.21 -7.34 18.38
N ARG A 425 -3.82 -6.47 19.32
CA ARG A 425 -2.42 -6.01 19.42
C ARG A 425 -1.47 -7.19 19.65
N GLU A 426 -1.89 -8.14 20.47
CA GLU A 426 -1.13 -9.35 20.78
C GLU A 426 -0.97 -10.22 19.54
N ASP A 427 -1.99 -10.30 18.67
CA ASP A 427 -1.86 -11.01 17.40
C ASP A 427 -0.87 -10.33 16.48
N ASP A 428 -0.97 -9.00 16.31
CA ASP A 428 -0.08 -8.27 15.40
C ASP A 428 1.39 -8.38 15.82
N LEU A 429 1.67 -8.32 17.11
CA LEU A 429 3.02 -8.47 17.65
C LEU A 429 3.58 -9.90 17.53
N ARG A 430 2.76 -10.92 17.82
CA ARG A 430 3.22 -12.32 17.82
C ARG A 430 3.25 -12.95 16.44
N ASN A 431 2.30 -12.57 15.60
CA ASN A 431 1.99 -13.27 14.37
C ASN A 431 2.25 -12.42 13.13
N GLY A 432 2.70 -11.16 13.25
CA GLY A 432 3.01 -10.30 12.12
C GLY A 432 4.16 -10.82 11.23
N TYR A 433 4.63 -9.94 10.35
CA TYR A 433 5.85 -10.18 9.56
C TYR A 433 7.00 -9.45 10.25
N LEU A 434 7.86 -10.15 10.96
CA LEU A 434 8.90 -9.52 11.77
C LEU A 434 10.05 -9.04 10.88
N HIS A 435 10.62 -7.87 11.23
CA HIS A 435 11.93 -7.50 10.73
C HIS A 435 12.95 -8.53 11.20
N SER A 436 13.95 -8.79 10.36
CA SER A 436 14.92 -9.83 10.63
C SER A 436 15.79 -9.49 11.85
N VAL A 437 16.09 -10.51 12.64
CA VAL A 437 17.18 -10.48 13.62
C VAL A 437 18.50 -10.47 12.83
N SER A 438 19.53 -9.79 13.34
CA SER A 438 20.84 -9.76 12.69
C SER A 438 21.98 -9.88 13.68
N ALA A 439 23.08 -10.44 13.18
CA ALA A 439 24.40 -10.28 13.76
C ALA A 439 25.35 -9.71 12.68
N GLN A 440 26.24 -8.84 13.11
CA GLN A 440 27.30 -8.28 12.29
C GLN A 440 28.61 -8.33 13.07
N ARG A 441 29.71 -8.60 12.37
CA ARG A 441 31.06 -8.46 12.90
C ARG A 441 31.86 -7.56 11.98
N LEU A 442 32.40 -6.49 12.54
CA LEU A 442 33.26 -5.54 11.83
C LEU A 442 34.66 -5.61 12.40
N GLU A 443 35.63 -5.49 11.51
CA GLU A 443 37.04 -5.34 11.82
C GLU A 443 37.64 -4.26 10.94
N ALA A 444 38.29 -3.28 11.56
CA ALA A 444 38.93 -2.17 10.88
C ALA A 444 40.41 -2.10 11.25
N GLY A 445 41.25 -1.86 10.25
CA GLY A 445 42.65 -1.51 10.42
C GLY A 445 42.81 0.00 10.27
N LEU A 446 43.57 0.62 11.17
CA LEU A 446 43.90 2.04 11.16
C LEU A 446 45.42 2.21 11.07
N ASP A 447 45.86 3.27 10.40
CA ASP A 447 47.25 3.73 10.45
C ASP A 447 47.52 4.64 11.65
N ALA A 448 48.76 5.13 11.77
CA ALA A 448 49.20 5.98 12.86
C ALA A 448 48.49 7.36 12.92
N ASP A 449 47.93 7.82 11.81
CA ASP A 449 47.16 9.07 11.72
C ASP A 449 45.66 8.85 11.99
N GLY A 450 45.25 7.59 12.22
CA GLY A 450 43.88 7.19 12.50
C GLY A 450 43.00 7.01 11.25
N GLN A 451 43.60 6.95 10.05
CA GLN A 451 42.87 6.70 8.81
C GLN A 451 42.60 5.19 8.64
N VAL A 452 41.40 4.85 8.20
CA VAL A 452 41.01 3.44 7.96
C VAL A 452 41.69 2.92 6.71
N THR A 453 42.53 1.89 6.87
CA THR A 453 43.31 1.25 5.80
C THR A 453 42.75 -0.10 5.38
N ALA A 454 41.99 -0.75 6.25
CA ALA A 454 41.38 -2.06 6.01
C ALA A 454 40.00 -2.17 6.65
N TRP A 455 39.09 -2.90 6.00
CA TRP A 455 37.73 -3.13 6.49
C TRP A 455 37.23 -4.52 6.12
N LEU A 456 37.00 -5.35 7.12
CA LEU A 456 36.31 -6.64 6.99
C LEU A 456 34.96 -6.54 7.70
N HIS A 457 33.87 -6.78 6.99
CA HIS A 457 32.53 -6.76 7.59
C HIS A 457 31.72 -7.98 7.16
N ARG A 458 31.28 -8.75 8.15
CA ARG A 458 30.47 -9.97 8.00
C ARG A 458 29.08 -9.73 8.56
N THR A 459 28.05 -10.15 7.83
CA THR A 459 26.65 -10.03 8.26
C THR A 459 25.89 -11.34 8.11
N ALA A 460 25.03 -11.66 9.06
CA ALA A 460 24.13 -12.82 8.99
C ALA A 460 22.74 -12.44 9.52
N PHE A 461 21.72 -12.65 8.69
CA PHE A 461 20.33 -12.45 9.06
C PHE A 461 19.39 -13.25 8.15
N PRO A 462 18.26 -13.77 8.66
CA PRO A 462 17.24 -14.38 7.81
C PRO A 462 16.77 -13.44 6.70
N PRO A 463 16.85 -13.84 5.43
CA PRO A 463 16.52 -12.96 4.31
C PRO A 463 15.00 -12.84 4.15
N ILE A 464 14.50 -11.69 3.69
CA ILE A 464 13.08 -11.51 3.36
C ILE A 464 12.61 -12.51 2.27
N PRO A 465 13.42 -12.86 1.24
CA PRO A 465 13.13 -13.97 0.34
C PRO A 465 12.69 -15.28 1.00
N SER A 466 13.12 -15.57 2.24
CA SER A 466 12.69 -16.77 2.99
C SER A 466 11.18 -16.91 3.16
N THR A 467 10.44 -15.78 3.13
CA THR A 467 8.98 -15.76 3.19
C THR A 467 8.35 -16.32 1.91
N PHE A 468 9.03 -16.23 0.77
CA PHE A 468 8.54 -16.69 -0.54
C PHE A 468 9.22 -17.97 -1.01
N ASP A 469 10.41 -18.26 -0.51
CA ASP A 469 11.19 -19.45 -0.79
C ASP A 469 11.85 -19.95 0.51
N PRO A 470 11.37 -21.05 1.12
CA PRO A 470 11.90 -21.55 2.40
C PRO A 470 13.36 -22.01 2.34
N SER A 471 13.93 -22.18 1.14
CA SER A 471 15.33 -22.54 0.97
C SER A 471 16.28 -21.34 1.07
N ALA A 472 15.76 -20.11 0.97
CA ALA A 472 16.58 -18.91 1.12
C ALA A 472 17.04 -18.74 2.57
N ASP A 473 18.33 -18.95 2.81
CA ASP A 473 18.94 -18.98 4.13
C ASP A 473 20.08 -17.97 4.29
N LYS A 474 20.28 -17.05 3.34
CA LYS A 474 21.34 -16.03 3.40
C LYS A 474 20.82 -14.67 2.90
N PRO A 475 21.34 -13.55 3.42
CA PRO A 475 21.06 -12.21 2.89
C PRO A 475 21.18 -12.14 1.36
N SER A 476 20.12 -11.68 0.69
CA SER A 476 20.15 -11.53 -0.77
C SER A 476 20.94 -10.31 -1.22
N ASP A 477 21.45 -10.32 -2.46
CA ASP A 477 22.19 -9.18 -3.01
C ASP A 477 21.38 -7.89 -3.01
N GLY A 478 20.07 -7.99 -3.22
CA GLY A 478 19.15 -6.86 -3.18
C GLY A 478 19.02 -6.24 -1.79
N GLU A 479 19.04 -7.07 -0.73
CA GLU A 479 19.03 -6.60 0.65
C GLU A 479 20.38 -6.01 1.05
N LEU A 480 21.49 -6.62 0.60
CA LEU A 480 22.84 -6.12 0.90
C LEU A 480 23.15 -4.79 0.20
N ARG A 481 22.45 -4.42 -0.87
CA ARG A 481 22.57 -3.11 -1.54
C ARG A 481 21.76 -1.98 -0.89
N LEU A 482 21.36 -2.15 0.37
CA LEU A 482 20.62 -1.17 1.15
C LEU A 482 21.47 -0.57 2.28
N GLY A 483 22.78 -0.43 2.05
CA GLY A 483 23.75 0.21 2.96
C GLY A 483 25.00 -0.63 3.25
N PHE A 484 24.99 -1.93 2.96
CA PHE A 484 26.12 -2.83 3.26
C PHE A 484 27.12 -2.89 2.10
N ASN A 485 26.72 -3.47 0.96
CA ASN A 485 27.56 -3.61 -0.22
C ASN A 485 27.86 -2.26 -0.90
N ASP A 486 26.97 -1.29 -0.77
CA ASP A 486 27.09 0.09 -1.22
C ASP A 486 27.64 1.02 -0.14
N THR A 487 28.46 0.48 0.78
CA THR A 487 29.22 1.24 1.78
C THR A 487 29.86 2.50 1.12
N PRO A 488 29.54 3.71 1.61
CA PRO A 488 29.93 4.98 0.96
C PRO A 488 31.35 5.43 1.32
N PHE A 489 32.07 4.67 2.16
CA PHE A 489 33.43 5.01 2.59
C PHE A 489 34.46 4.59 1.54
N ASP A 490 35.41 5.48 1.26
CA ASP A 490 36.56 5.22 0.40
C ASP A 490 37.64 4.49 1.22
N ILE A 491 37.61 3.16 1.17
CA ILE A 491 38.52 2.29 1.92
C ILE A 491 39.29 1.44 0.91
N PRO A 492 40.63 1.50 0.88
CA PRO A 492 41.42 0.87 -0.17
C PRO A 492 41.38 -0.67 -0.11
N ASN A 493 41.28 -1.23 1.11
CA ASN A 493 41.21 -2.67 1.34
C ASN A 493 39.91 -3.02 2.05
N LEU A 494 38.94 -3.56 1.31
CA LEU A 494 37.58 -3.82 1.76
C LEU A 494 37.19 -5.26 1.44
N ARG A 495 36.62 -5.96 2.40
CA ARG A 495 35.99 -7.26 2.18
C ARG A 495 34.68 -7.36 2.95
N LEU A 496 33.62 -7.66 2.22
CA LEU A 496 32.28 -7.81 2.75
C LEU A 496 31.78 -9.23 2.51
N GLU A 497 31.25 -9.86 3.56
CA GLU A 497 30.81 -11.26 3.49
C GLU A 497 29.43 -11.47 4.13
N ARG A 498 28.71 -12.48 3.64
CA ARG A 498 27.43 -12.92 4.20
C ARG A 498 27.54 -14.32 4.82
N GLY A 499 26.89 -14.52 5.96
CA GLY A 499 26.71 -15.81 6.63
C GLY A 499 25.32 -16.40 6.43
N SER A 500 25.18 -17.69 6.74
CA SER A 500 23.88 -18.39 6.73
C SER A 500 23.06 -18.09 7.98
N ALA A 501 21.75 -17.95 7.77
CA ALA A 501 20.74 -17.59 8.73
C ALA A 501 19.34 -18.06 8.24
N LYS A 502 18.89 -19.24 8.69
CA LYS A 502 17.58 -19.79 8.34
C LYS A 502 16.43 -19.05 9.04
N ALA A 503 15.38 -18.69 8.31
CA ALA A 503 14.19 -18.09 8.93
C ALA A 503 13.32 -19.12 9.68
N HIS A 504 12.83 -18.72 10.85
CA HIS A 504 11.90 -19.51 11.68
C HIS A 504 10.54 -18.81 11.90
N VAL A 505 10.43 -17.57 11.45
CA VAL A 505 9.25 -16.71 11.53
C VAL A 505 9.01 -16.07 10.16
N ARG A 506 7.85 -15.44 9.96
CA ARG A 506 7.58 -14.70 8.71
C ARG A 506 8.45 -13.45 8.70
N ILE A 507 9.45 -13.40 7.84
CA ILE A 507 10.32 -12.24 7.69
C ILE A 507 9.63 -11.24 6.76
N GLY A 508 9.66 -9.96 7.12
CA GLY A 508 9.15 -8.93 6.22
C GLY A 508 9.75 -7.57 6.47
N TRP A 509 9.54 -6.71 5.46
CA TRP A 509 9.98 -5.33 5.49
C TRP A 509 9.39 -4.57 6.69
N LEU A 510 10.27 -3.89 7.43
CA LEU A 510 9.99 -2.78 8.34
C LEU A 510 10.49 -1.47 7.68
N ARG A 511 10.16 -0.29 8.20
CA ARG A 511 10.80 0.97 7.73
C ARG A 511 12.33 0.82 7.79
N SER A 512 13.03 1.22 6.71
CA SER A 512 14.45 0.90 6.38
C SER A 512 14.69 -0.43 5.64
N VAL A 513 13.67 -1.29 5.55
CA VAL A 513 13.60 -2.56 4.78
C VAL A 513 14.50 -3.67 5.30
N ALA A 514 15.82 -3.45 5.33
CA ALA A 514 16.84 -4.39 5.78
C ALA A 514 17.78 -3.73 6.81
N ASN A 515 18.69 -4.53 7.38
CA ASN A 515 19.64 -4.13 8.43
C ASN A 515 20.77 -3.24 7.92
#